data_AF-A0A957RJQ1-F1
#
_entry.id   AF-A0A957RJQ1-F1
#
_cell.length_a   1.000
_cell.length_b   1.000
_cell.length_c   1.000
_cell.angle_alpha   90.00
_cell.angle_beta   90.00
_cell.angle_gamma   90.00
#
_symmetry.space_group_name_H-M   'P 1'
#
loop_
_entity.id
_entity.type
_entity.pdbx_description
1 polymer ?
#
loop_
_entity_poly.entity_id
_entity_poly.type
_entity_poly.pdbx_seq_one_letter_code
_entity_poly.pdbx_strand_id
1 'polypeptide(L)'
;MFRTRVIHLLRIGVILALVASLLLPPAGTARAQGGFNLPYGFIQEGVVMGLTLPTSFALAPDGRIFITEKAGRVRVFRDGELLGDPFIDMTTEVNDAADRGLMG
;
A
#
# COMPACT_ATOMS: atom_id res chain seq x y z
N MET A 1 25.94 1.86 45.25
CA MET A 1 25.88 0.66 44.36
C MET A 1 24.50 0.39 43.76
N PHE A 2 23.39 0.78 44.41
CA PHE A 2 22.02 0.52 43.91
C PHE A 2 21.55 1.38 42.72
N ARG A 3 22.03 2.63 42.59
CA ARG A 3 21.57 3.57 41.56
C ARG A 3 22.00 3.18 40.13
N THR A 4 23.15 2.54 39.97
CA THR A 4 23.69 2.14 38.65
C THR A 4 22.92 0.96 38.03
N ARG A 5 22.45 0.02 38.86
CA ARG A 5 21.65 -1.13 38.40
C ARG A 5 20.27 -0.71 37.91
N VAL A 6 19.64 0.27 38.57
CA VAL A 6 18.34 0.82 38.16
C VAL A 6 18.44 1.53 36.80
N ILE A 7 19.52 2.27 36.54
CA ILE A 7 19.72 2.97 35.26
C ILE A 7 19.97 1.98 34.11
N HIS A 8 20.69 0.88 34.37
CA HIS A 8 20.89 -0.18 33.37
C HIS A 8 19.59 -0.95 33.06
N LEU A 9 18.79 -1.27 34.08
CA LEU A 9 17.50 -1.93 33.89
C LEU A 9 16.50 -1.04 33.12
N LEU A 10 16.49 0.27 33.40
CA LEU A 10 15.66 1.23 32.67
C LEU A 10 16.07 1.34 31.19
N ARG A 11 17.38 1.35 30.90
CA ARG A 11 17.92 1.40 29.53
C ARG A 11 17.59 0.16 28.72
N ILE A 12 17.69 -1.02 29.33
CA ILE A 12 17.33 -2.29 28.66
C ILE A 12 15.84 -2.31 28.33
N GLY A 13 14.98 -1.85 29.24
CA GLY A 13 13.55 -1.74 29.00
C GLY A 13 13.20 -0.81 27.81
N VAL A 14 13.88 0.33 27.70
CA VAL A 14 13.68 1.28 26.59
C VAL A 14 14.16 0.70 25.26
N ILE A 15 15.31 0.00 25.23
CA ILE A 15 15.82 -0.64 24.02
C ILE A 15 14.89 -1.76 23.57
N LEU A 16 14.39 -2.58 24.51
CA LEU A 16 13.43 -3.64 24.18
C LEU A 16 12.14 -3.08 23.57
N ALA A 17 11.64 -1.97 24.12
CA ALA A 17 10.44 -1.30 23.60
C ALA A 17 10.66 -0.71 22.19
N LEU A 18 11.83 -0.14 21.92
CA LEU A 18 12.19 0.37 20.60
C LEU A 18 12.36 -0.74 19.55
N VAL A 19 12.99 -1.86 19.93
CA VAL A 19 13.12 -3.02 19.04
C VAL A 19 11.76 -3.65 18.76
N ALA A 20 10.90 -3.79 19.77
CA ALA A 20 9.54 -4.28 19.59
C ALA A 20 8.73 -3.38 18.64
N SER A 21 8.86 -2.06 18.74
CA SER A 21 8.22 -1.11 17.83
C SER A 21 8.71 -1.22 16.38
N LEU A 22 9.93 -1.69 16.15
CA LEU A 22 10.51 -1.85 14.82
C LEU A 22 10.11 -3.19 14.16
N LEU A 23 9.70 -4.18 14.95
CA LEU A 23 9.24 -5.49 14.45
C LEU A 23 7.74 -5.53 14.12
N LEU A 24 6.96 -4.48 14.41
CA LEU A 24 5.56 -4.43 13.98
C LEU A 24 5.49 -4.02 12.50
N PRO A 25 4.80 -4.79 11.63
CA PRO A 25 4.49 -4.32 10.29
C PRO A 25 3.64 -3.03 10.39
N PRO A 26 3.80 -2.07 9.45
CA PRO A 26 2.97 -0.89 9.44
C PRO A 26 1.52 -1.34 9.37
N ALA A 27 0.72 -0.96 10.38
CA ALA A 27 -0.72 -1.17 10.35
C ALA A 27 -1.28 -0.31 9.21
N GLY A 28 -1.36 -0.89 8.01
CA GLY A 28 -2.08 -0.31 6.91
C GLY A 28 -3.52 -0.09 7.38
N THR A 29 -3.95 1.16 7.49
CA THR A 29 -5.35 1.46 7.77
C THR A 29 -6.15 1.00 6.57
N ALA A 30 -6.69 -0.22 6.63
CA ALA A 30 -7.69 -0.70 5.69
C ALA A 30 -8.89 0.25 5.83
N ARG A 31 -9.00 1.20 4.91
CA ARG A 31 -10.21 2.01 4.80
C ARG A 31 -11.32 1.06 4.39
N ALA A 32 -12.32 0.90 5.24
CA ALA A 32 -13.55 0.23 4.86
C ALA A 32 -14.06 0.90 3.58
N GLN A 33 -14.01 0.18 2.46
CA GLN A 33 -14.71 0.62 1.25
C GLN A 33 -16.20 0.65 1.62
N GLY A 34 -16.84 1.81 1.48
CA GLY A 34 -18.27 1.94 1.73
C GLY A 34 -19.01 0.86 0.94
N GLY A 35 -19.77 0.01 1.64
CA GLY A 35 -20.38 -1.17 1.03
C GLY A 35 -21.30 -0.78 -0.11
N PHE A 36 -21.05 -1.32 -1.30
CA PHE A 36 -21.94 -1.15 -2.44
C PHE A 36 -23.22 -1.94 -2.20
N ASN A 37 -24.35 -1.40 -2.67
CA ASN A 37 -25.62 -2.13 -2.64
C ASN A 37 -25.63 -3.11 -3.81
N LEU A 38 -25.11 -4.31 -3.57
CA LEU A 38 -24.91 -5.32 -4.60
C LEU A 38 -26.17 -6.17 -4.78
N PRO A 39 -26.49 -6.60 -6.02
CA PRO A 39 -27.53 -7.59 -6.26
C PRO A 39 -27.26 -8.89 -5.50
N TYR A 40 -28.32 -9.66 -5.28
CA TYR A 40 -28.19 -10.97 -4.64
C TYR A 40 -27.19 -11.86 -5.38
N GLY A 41 -26.30 -12.53 -4.62
CA GLY A 41 -25.26 -13.39 -5.16
C GLY A 41 -23.92 -12.70 -5.45
N PHE A 42 -23.81 -11.37 -5.26
CA PHE A 42 -22.56 -10.64 -5.41
C PHE A 42 -22.00 -10.21 -4.05
N ILE A 43 -20.67 -10.27 -3.95
CA ILE A 43 -19.89 -9.71 -2.84
C ILE A 43 -18.85 -8.74 -3.39
N GLN A 44 -18.37 -7.86 -2.53
CA GLN A 44 -17.26 -6.98 -2.82
C GLN A 44 -16.10 -7.30 -1.89
N GLU A 45 -14.91 -7.39 -2.47
CA GLU A 45 -13.66 -7.56 -1.76
C GLU A 45 -12.63 -6.57 -2.29
N GLY A 46 -11.93 -5.91 -1.38
CA GLY A 46 -10.81 -5.06 -1.74
C GLY A 46 -9.59 -5.92 -2.07
N VAL A 47 -9.21 -5.96 -3.34
CA VAL A 47 -8.04 -6.75 -3.81
C VAL A 47 -6.74 -5.98 -3.61
N VAL A 48 -6.72 -4.69 -3.93
CA VAL A 48 -5.54 -3.81 -3.87
C VAL A 48 -5.94 -2.47 -3.29
N MET A 49 -5.15 -1.95 -2.36
CA MET A 49 -5.33 -0.65 -1.73
C MET A 49 -4.08 0.22 -1.92
N GLY A 50 -4.18 1.52 -1.64
CA GLY A 50 -3.03 2.45 -1.70
C GLY A 50 -2.70 3.01 -3.09
N LEU A 51 -3.60 2.83 -4.06
CA LEU A 51 -3.49 3.39 -5.41
C LEU A 51 -3.93 4.86 -5.44
N THR A 52 -3.36 5.65 -6.34
CA THR A 52 -3.73 7.06 -6.57
C THR A 52 -4.44 7.20 -7.91
N LEU A 53 -5.75 7.47 -7.89
CA LEU A 53 -6.59 7.61 -9.09
C LEU A 53 -6.35 6.49 -10.11
N PRO A 54 -6.56 5.20 -9.75
CA PRO A 54 -6.40 4.10 -10.68
C PRO A 54 -7.46 4.19 -11.79
N THR A 55 -7.05 3.91 -13.03
CA THR A 55 -7.90 4.10 -14.21
C THR A 55 -8.17 2.82 -15.00
N SER A 56 -7.25 1.86 -14.97
CA SER A 56 -7.38 0.59 -15.68
C SER A 56 -6.49 -0.48 -15.04
N PHE A 57 -6.72 -1.75 -15.39
CA PHE A 57 -5.87 -2.85 -14.98
C PHE A 57 -5.85 -4.00 -16.01
N ALA A 58 -4.77 -4.76 -16.01
CA ALA A 58 -4.61 -5.96 -16.83
C ALA A 58 -3.97 -7.10 -16.02
N LEU A 59 -4.50 -8.31 -16.21
CA LEU A 59 -3.96 -9.55 -15.64
C LEU A 59 -2.90 -10.11 -16.58
N ALA A 60 -1.74 -10.44 -16.03
CA ALA A 60 -0.69 -11.14 -16.76
C ALA A 60 -0.73 -12.66 -16.51
N PRO A 61 -0.26 -13.49 -17.46
CA PRO A 61 -0.23 -14.95 -17.30
C PRO A 61 0.62 -15.44 -16.12
N ASP A 62 1.55 -14.62 -15.63
CA ASP A 62 2.40 -14.91 -14.47
C ASP A 62 1.77 -14.52 -13.12
N GLY A 63 0.50 -14.10 -13.12
CA GLY A 63 -0.26 -13.76 -11.92
C GLY A 63 -0.10 -12.31 -11.46
N ARG A 64 0.69 -11.48 -12.16
CA ARG A 64 0.75 -10.04 -11.87
C ARG A 64 -0.51 -9.32 -12.33
N ILE A 65 -0.88 -8.27 -11.59
CA ILE A 65 -1.86 -7.28 -12.02
C ILE A 65 -1.12 -5.97 -12.27
N PHE A 66 -1.17 -5.48 -13.51
CA PHE A 66 -0.69 -4.16 -13.87
C PHE A 66 -1.83 -3.18 -13.74
N ILE A 67 -1.61 -2.06 -13.07
CA ILE A 67 -2.64 -1.07 -12.75
C ILE A 67 -2.14 0.30 -13.19
N THR A 68 -2.91 1.00 -14.03
CA THR A 68 -2.57 2.37 -14.45
C THR A 68 -3.08 3.37 -13.45
N GLU A 69 -2.25 4.34 -13.07
CA GLU A 69 -2.64 5.53 -12.34
C GLU A 69 -2.67 6.71 -13.31
N LYS A 70 -3.69 7.55 -13.19
CA LYS A 70 -3.97 8.67 -14.09
C LYS A 70 -2.75 9.54 -14.40
N ALA A 71 -1.93 9.81 -13.39
CA ALA A 71 -0.72 10.64 -13.47
C ALA A 71 0.44 10.05 -14.30
N GLY A 72 0.29 8.87 -14.91
CA GLY A 72 1.33 8.28 -15.77
C GLY A 72 2.17 7.20 -15.10
N ARG A 73 1.67 6.56 -14.04
CA ARG A 73 2.34 5.41 -13.42
C ARG A 73 1.67 4.10 -13.79
N VAL A 74 2.45 3.04 -13.90
CA VAL A 74 1.96 1.66 -13.92
C VAL A 74 2.45 0.97 -12.65
N ARG A 75 1.53 0.63 -11.77
CA ARG A 75 1.78 -0.12 -10.54
C ARG A 75 1.67 -1.61 -10.80
N VAL A 76 2.32 -2.41 -9.95
CA VAL A 76 2.25 -3.87 -10.02
C VAL A 76 1.77 -4.41 -8.69
N PHE A 77 0.70 -5.20 -8.74
CA PHE A 77 0.29 -6.05 -7.65
C PHE A 77 0.69 -7.49 -7.94
N ARG A 78 1.31 -8.15 -6.97
CA ARG A 78 1.82 -9.51 -7.10
C ARG A 78 1.88 -10.16 -5.72
N ASP A 79 1.55 -11.45 -5.64
CA ASP A 79 1.69 -12.25 -4.42
C ASP A 79 0.99 -11.63 -3.18
N GLY A 80 -0.14 -10.94 -3.41
CA GLY A 80 -0.91 -10.28 -2.35
C GLY A 80 -0.43 -8.88 -1.97
N GLU A 81 0.61 -8.35 -2.62
CA GLU A 81 1.23 -7.07 -2.28
C GLU A 81 1.30 -6.11 -3.47
N LEU A 82 1.06 -4.83 -3.21
CA LEU A 82 1.36 -3.75 -4.14
C LEU A 82 2.84 -3.41 -4.03
N LEU A 83 3.61 -3.65 -5.09
CA LEU A 83 5.04 -3.36 -5.07
C LEU A 83 5.31 -1.87 -4.81
N GLY A 84 6.37 -1.57 -4.06
CA GLY A 84 6.73 -0.20 -3.69
C GLY A 84 7.05 0.67 -4.89
N ASP A 85 7.90 0.18 -5.78
CA ASP A 85 8.29 0.86 -7.01
C ASP A 85 7.29 0.62 -8.15
N PRO A 86 6.97 1.64 -8.96
CA PRO A 86 6.18 1.45 -10.16
C PRO A 86 6.98 0.67 -11.22
N PHE A 87 6.27 -0.07 -12.07
CA PHE A 87 6.87 -0.72 -13.24
C PHE A 87 7.23 0.30 -14.34
N ILE A 88 6.39 1.32 -14.51
CA ILE A 88 6.63 2.45 -15.41
C ILE A 88 6.29 3.74 -14.65
N ASP A 89 7.14 4.76 -14.72
CA ASP A 89 6.85 6.11 -14.28
C ASP A 89 7.08 7.08 -15.45
N MET A 90 5.99 7.65 -15.98
CA MET A 90 5.97 8.66 -17.05
C MET A 90 5.35 9.97 -16.54
N THR A 91 5.44 10.24 -15.24
CA THR A 91 4.81 11.45 -14.65
C THR A 91 5.35 12.76 -15.20
N THR A 92 6.54 12.77 -15.82
CA THR A 92 7.10 13.93 -16.53
C THR A 92 6.55 14.12 -17.95
N GLU A 93 6.04 13.04 -18.56
CA GLU A 93 5.58 13.00 -19.95
C GLU A 93 4.04 13.00 -20.05
N VAL A 94 3.35 12.76 -18.94
CA VAL A 94 1.88 12.65 -18.86
C VAL A 94 1.29 13.89 -18.21
N ASN A 95 0.34 14.52 -18.92
CA ASN A 95 -0.45 15.62 -18.37
C ASN A 95 -1.64 15.09 -17.57
N ASP A 96 -1.61 15.26 -16.24
CA ASP A 96 -2.63 14.80 -15.29
C ASP A 96 -3.77 15.82 -15.03
N ALA A 97 -3.91 16.87 -15.84
CA ALA A 97 -4.94 17.88 -15.62
C ALA A 97 -6.35 17.38 -16.01
N ALA A 98 -7.32 17.51 -15.10
CA ALA A 98 -8.74 17.17 -15.34
C ALA A 98 -8.90 15.76 -15.93
N ASP A 99 -9.62 15.59 -17.04
CA ASP A 99 -9.88 14.29 -17.69
C ASP A 99 -8.75 13.83 -18.63
N ARG A 100 -7.52 14.28 -18.38
CA ARG A 100 -6.30 13.85 -19.09
C ARG A 100 -5.53 12.84 -18.24
N GLY A 101 -4.59 12.16 -18.89
CA GLY A 101 -3.71 11.18 -18.28
C GLY A 101 -3.92 9.79 -18.89
N LEU A 102 -3.55 8.76 -18.14
CA LEU A 102 -3.86 7.38 -18.51
C LEU A 102 -5.32 7.08 -18.16
N MET A 103 -6.24 7.08 -19.12
CA MET A 103 -7.70 7.03 -18.85
C MET A 103 -8.39 5.69 -19.20
N GLY A 104 -7.64 4.65 -19.57
CA GLY A 104 -8.21 3.34 -19.90
C GLY A 104 -7.22 2.41 -20.58
#